data_AF-A0A1F3DWW6-F1
#
_entry.id   AF-A0A1F3DWW6-F1
#
_cell.length_a   1.000
_cell.length_b   1.000
_cell.length_c   1.000
_cell.angle_alpha   90.00
_cell.angle_beta   90.00
_cell.angle_gamma   90.00
#
_symmetry.space_group_name_H-M   'P 1'
#
loop_
_entity.id
_entity.type
_entity.pdbx_description
1 polymer ?
#
loop_
_entity_poly.entity_id
_entity_poly.type
_entity_poly.pdbx_seq_one_letter_code
_entity_poly.pdbx_strand_id
1 'polypeptide(L)'
;MVKQLSKKEMFAMNTIATKKVDSQYLELANVDEFDNIEYESKKIKRIRYLKICWNCGCAYESSKFNSFGCSKRCSWNINYKLKRGIAPPANMAYKTRLKNIKVLLEEFGY
;
A
#
# COMPACT_ATOMS: atom_id res chain seq x y z
N MET A 1 23.03 -2.04 20.78
CA MET A 1 22.61 -2.76 19.57
C MET A 1 21.21 -2.29 19.20
N VAL A 2 20.98 -1.79 17.99
CA VAL A 2 19.63 -1.41 17.55
C VAL A 2 18.84 -2.68 17.28
N LYS A 3 17.66 -2.86 17.91
CA LYS A 3 16.77 -4.00 17.65
C LYS A 3 16.42 -4.04 16.15
N GLN A 4 16.74 -5.15 15.49
CA GLN A 4 16.31 -5.36 14.11
C GLN A 4 14.81 -5.67 14.10
N LEU A 5 14.02 -4.81 13.46
CA LEU A 5 12.57 -4.99 13.36
C LEU A 5 12.21 -5.94 12.21
N SER A 6 11.20 -6.77 12.44
CA SER A 6 10.54 -7.56 11.42
C SER A 6 9.78 -6.69 10.41
N LYS A 7 9.46 -7.25 9.22
CA LYS A 7 8.61 -6.55 8.24
C LYS A 7 7.22 -6.20 8.78
N LYS A 8 6.68 -7.01 9.70
CA LYS A 8 5.39 -6.74 10.35
C LYS A 8 5.48 -5.54 11.29
N GLU A 9 6.52 -5.46 12.11
CA GLU A 9 6.76 -4.30 12.98
C GLU A 9 6.99 -3.02 12.16
N MET A 10 7.79 -3.09 11.09
CA MET A 10 7.98 -1.94 10.17
C MET A 10 6.68 -1.52 9.50
N PHE A 11 5.83 -2.48 9.12
CA PHE A 11 4.53 -2.21 8.52
C PHE A 11 3.60 -1.48 9.49
N ALA A 12 3.48 -1.97 10.73
CA ALA A 12 2.66 -1.35 11.78
C ALA A 12 3.12 0.09 12.11
N MET A 13 4.42 0.34 12.07
CA MET A 13 4.98 1.67 12.38
C MET A 13 4.81 2.69 11.25
N ASN A 14 4.73 2.25 9.99
CA ASN A 14 4.79 3.15 8.83
C ASN A 14 3.55 3.13 7.92
N THR A 15 2.52 2.38 8.30
CA THR A 15 1.25 2.35 7.56
C THR A 15 0.15 2.92 8.44
N ILE A 16 -0.52 3.95 7.96
CA ILE A 16 -1.60 4.63 8.70
C ILE A 16 -2.90 3.85 8.59
N ALA A 17 -3.23 3.43 7.37
CA ALA A 17 -4.44 2.67 7.09
C ALA A 17 -4.16 1.64 5.99
N THR A 18 -4.88 0.52 6.04
CA THR A 18 -4.80 -0.55 5.05
C THR A 18 -6.18 -1.07 4.79
N LYS A 19 -6.56 -1.10 3.51
CA LYS A 19 -7.80 -1.67 3.02
C LYS A 19 -7.48 -2.81 2.07
N LYS A 20 -8.11 -3.96 2.29
CA LYS A 20 -8.05 -5.09 1.36
C LYS A 20 -9.05 -4.82 0.23
N VAL A 21 -8.56 -4.90 -1.01
CA VAL A 21 -9.35 -4.76 -2.23
C VAL A 21 -9.31 -6.11 -2.92
N ASP A 22 -10.48 -6.77 -2.96
CA ASP A 22 -10.62 -8.11 -3.52
C ASP A 22 -11.08 -8.05 -4.98
N SER A 23 -10.42 -8.85 -5.82
CA SER A 23 -10.78 -9.22 -7.19
C SER A 23 -10.73 -8.12 -8.26
N GLN A 24 -10.20 -8.49 -9.42
CA GLN A 24 -10.34 -7.76 -10.67
C GLN A 24 -10.95 -8.72 -11.70
N TYR A 25 -11.80 -8.19 -12.57
CA TYR A 25 -12.22 -8.88 -13.78
C TYR A 25 -11.14 -8.65 -14.83
N LEU A 26 -10.68 -9.73 -15.47
CA LEU A 26 -9.83 -9.65 -16.64
C LEU A 26 -10.73 -9.94 -17.85
N GLU A 27 -10.81 -8.98 -18.77
CA GLU A 27 -11.42 -9.21 -20.08
C GLU A 27 -10.38 -9.87 -20.98
N LEU A 28 -10.71 -11.05 -21.49
CA LEU A 28 -9.92 -11.77 -22.46
C LEU A 28 -10.64 -11.66 -23.80
N ALA A 29 -9.93 -11.17 -24.81
CA ALA A 29 -10.39 -11.27 -26.19
C ALA A 29 -9.91 -12.62 -26.75
N ASN A 30 -10.86 -13.45 -27.15
CA ASN A 30 -10.60 -14.65 -27.94
C ASN A 30 -10.94 -14.33 -29.38
N VAL A 31 -10.10 -14.80 -30.32
CA VAL A 31 -10.39 -14.73 -31.75
C VAL A 31 -10.74 -16.15 -32.17
N ASP A 32 -11.91 -16.35 -32.78
CA ASP A 32 -12.31 -17.66 -33.30
C ASP A 32 -11.62 -17.97 -34.64
N GLU A 33 -11.84 -19.17 -35.20
CA GLU A 33 -11.28 -19.58 -36.50
C GLU A 33 -11.81 -18.75 -37.70
N PHE A 34 -12.80 -17.88 -37.47
CA PHE A 34 -13.45 -17.02 -38.46
C PHE A 34 -13.16 -15.52 -38.23
N ASP A 35 -12.13 -15.18 -37.45
CA ASP A 35 -11.73 -13.82 -37.09
C ASP A 35 -12.80 -13.01 -36.31
N ASN A 36 -13.79 -13.67 -35.70
CA ASN A 36 -14.70 -13.00 -34.78
C ASN A 36 -14.04 -12.84 -33.41
N ILE A 37 -14.21 -11.66 -32.81
CA ILE A 37 -13.69 -11.34 -31.48
C ILE A 37 -14.79 -11.61 -30.44
N GLU A 38 -14.60 -12.64 -29.62
CA GLU A 38 -15.42 -12.90 -28.44
C GLU A 38 -14.72 -12.40 -27.17
N TYR A 39 -15.44 -11.65 -26.34
CA TYR A 39 -14.94 -11.17 -25.06
C TYR A 39 -15.43 -12.08 -23.92
N GLU A 40 -14.53 -12.80 -23.26
CA GLU A 40 -14.83 -13.58 -22.07
C GLU A 40 -14.26 -12.88 -20.82
N SER A 41 -15.12 -12.51 -19.88
CA SER A 41 -14.68 -11.92 -18.60
C SER A 41 -14.38 -13.01 -17.58
N LYS A 42 -13.11 -13.24 -17.25
CA LYS A 42 -12.71 -14.16 -16.17
C LYS A 42 -12.43 -13.40 -14.88
N LYS A 43 -13.07 -13.80 -13.78
CA LYS A 43 -12.82 -13.23 -12.45
C LYS A 43 -11.51 -13.78 -11.89
N ILE A 44 -10.46 -12.97 -11.89
CA ILE A 44 -9.18 -13.35 -11.31
C ILE A 44 -9.14 -12.87 -9.85
N LYS A 45 -8.96 -13.82 -8.92
CA LYS A 45 -8.71 -13.52 -7.51
C LYS A 45 -7.30 -12.95 -7.32
N ARG A 46 -7.11 -11.67 -7.63
CA ARG A 46 -5.93 -10.91 -7.21
C ARG A 46 -6.29 -10.09 -5.98
N ILE A 47 -5.53 -10.30 -4.90
CA ILE A 47 -5.65 -9.48 -3.70
C ILE A 47 -4.76 -8.26 -3.89
N ARG A 48 -5.36 -7.07 -3.77
CA ARG A 48 -4.63 -5.81 -3.66
C ARG A 48 -4.89 -5.22 -2.28
N TYR A 49 -3.91 -4.48 -1.78
CA TYR A 49 -4.03 -3.72 -0.55
C TYR A 49 -3.79 -2.27 -0.88
N LEU A 50 -4.79 -1.43 -0.67
CA LEU A 50 -4.66 0.00 -0.70
C LEU A 50 -4.16 0.45 0.68
N LYS A 51 -3.12 1.28 0.74
CA LYS A 51 -2.44 1.64 1.99
C LYS A 51 -2.06 3.10 2.02
N ILE A 52 -2.09 3.71 3.19
CA ILE A 52 -1.59 5.08 3.37
C ILE A 52 -0.23 5.02 4.08
N CYS A 53 0.81 5.51 3.42
CA CYS A 53 2.15 5.52 4.02
C CYS A 53 2.28 6.69 5.00
N TRP A 54 2.77 6.42 6.20
CA TRP A 54 3.06 7.46 7.18
C TRP A 54 4.03 8.53 6.66
N ASN A 55 5.15 8.10 6.06
CA ASN A 55 6.26 9.01 5.74
C ASN A 55 5.93 10.00 4.64
N CYS A 56 5.20 9.56 3.61
CA CYS A 56 4.81 10.40 2.47
C CYS A 56 3.36 10.89 2.57
N GLY A 57 2.48 10.20 3.31
CA GLY A 57 1.03 10.42 3.33
C GLY A 57 0.31 9.94 2.07
N CYS A 58 1.06 9.47 1.07
CA CYS A 58 0.47 9.00 -0.18
C CYS A 58 -0.25 7.67 0.04
N ALA A 59 -1.42 7.57 -0.57
CA ALA A 59 -2.06 6.28 -0.85
C ALA A 59 -1.20 5.51 -1.86
N TYR A 60 -1.05 4.20 -1.66
CA TYR A 60 -0.33 3.32 -2.56
C TYR A 60 -0.93 1.92 -2.55
N GLU A 61 -0.83 1.23 -3.67
CA GLU A 61 -1.26 -0.16 -3.80
C GLU A 61 -0.10 -1.14 -3.59
N SER A 62 -0.42 -2.32 -3.07
CA SER A 62 0.52 -3.42 -2.97
C SER A 62 -0.18 -4.77 -3.03
N SER A 63 0.47 -5.79 -3.60
CA SER A 63 0.00 -7.17 -3.52
C SER A 63 0.35 -7.86 -2.19
N LYS A 64 1.25 -7.25 -1.39
CA LYS A 64 1.77 -7.82 -0.14
C LYS A 64 1.23 -7.06 1.06
N PHE A 65 0.53 -7.74 1.96
CA PHE A 65 0.01 -7.14 3.20
C PHE A 65 1.10 -6.45 4.04
N ASN A 66 2.28 -7.05 4.17
CA ASN A 66 3.36 -6.51 5.00
C ASN A 66 4.29 -5.48 4.32
N SER A 67 3.91 -4.92 3.15
CA SER A 67 4.71 -3.86 2.54
C SER A 67 4.59 -2.55 3.31
N PHE A 68 5.72 -2.02 3.75
CA PHE A 68 5.79 -0.93 4.74
C PHE A 68 6.23 0.42 4.16
N GLY A 69 6.32 0.59 2.84
CA GLY A 69 6.68 1.87 2.22
C GLY A 69 6.00 2.08 0.87
N CYS A 70 5.55 3.33 0.63
CA CYS A 70 4.94 3.76 -0.65
C CYS A 70 5.95 3.77 -1.81
N SER A 71 7.24 3.92 -1.50
CA SER A 71 8.33 4.01 -2.48
C SER A 71 9.64 3.52 -1.87
N LYS A 72 10.66 3.28 -2.72
CA LYS A 72 12.03 2.97 -2.27
C LYS A 72 12.54 4.01 -1.27
N ARG A 73 12.30 5.30 -1.54
CA ARG A 73 12.69 6.41 -0.66
C ARG A 73 12.06 6.30 0.73
N CYS A 74 10.76 6.00 0.83
CA CYS A 74 10.10 5.83 2.11
C CYS A 74 10.62 4.59 2.86
N SER A 75 10.80 3.47 2.16
CA SER A 75 11.39 2.26 2.75
C SER A 75 12.80 2.49 3.28
N TRP A 76 13.64 3.22 2.54
CA TRP A 76 15.00 3.56 2.97
C TRP A 76 15.02 4.51 4.16
N ASN A 77 14.13 5.51 4.20
CA ASN A 77 14.04 6.45 5.31
C ASN A 77 13.71 5.74 6.64
N ILE A 78 12.81 4.75 6.61
CA ILE A 78 12.49 3.92 7.77
C ILE A 78 13.71 3.14 8.23
N ASN A 79 14.36 2.43 7.30
CA ASN A 79 15.56 1.65 7.61
C ASN A 79 16.67 2.54 8.19
N TYR A 80 16.84 3.75 7.65
CA TYR A 80 17.83 4.72 8.11
C TYR A 80 17.54 5.22 9.53
N LYS A 81 16.28 5.60 9.82
CA LYS A 81 15.86 6.03 11.16
C LYS A 81 16.04 4.92 12.19
N LEU A 82 15.62 3.71 11.84
CA LEU A 82 15.79 2.53 12.69
C LEU A 82 17.26 2.29 13.01
N LYS A 83 18.16 2.27 12.00
CA LYS A 83 19.61 2.12 12.21
C LYS A 83 20.22 3.16 13.16
N ARG A 84 19.58 4.32 13.31
CA ARG A 84 20.01 5.40 14.23
C ARG A 84 19.30 5.37 15.59
N GLY A 85 18.50 4.34 15.87
CA GLY A 85 17.71 4.25 17.11
C GLY A 85 16.55 5.24 17.17
N ILE A 86 16.22 5.91 16.06
CA ILE A 86 15.12 6.87 15.99
C ILE A 86 13.85 6.08 15.70
N ALA A 87 12.93 6.02 16.67
CA ALA A 87 11.63 5.40 16.48
C ALA A 87 10.78 6.22 15.49
N PRO A 88 10.37 5.67 14.34
CA PRO A 88 9.24 6.22 13.61
C PRO A 88 7.93 5.91 14.36
N PRO A 89 6.94 6.82 14.41
CA PRO A 89 6.92 8.18 13.89
C PRO A 89 6.86 9.30 14.96
N ALA A 90 7.82 10.22 14.93
CA ALA A 90 7.72 11.49 15.66
C ALA A 90 6.66 12.42 15.02
N ASN A 91 5.79 13.01 15.84
CA ASN A 91 4.76 14.00 15.48
C ASN A 91 3.69 13.49 14.50
N MET A 92 3.10 12.33 14.78
CA MET A 92 2.04 11.72 13.96
C MET A 92 0.87 12.69 13.73
N ALA A 93 0.30 13.28 14.79
CA ALA A 93 -0.85 14.19 14.68
C ALA A 93 -0.61 15.37 13.73
N TYR A 94 0.56 16.03 13.85
CA TYR A 94 0.94 17.15 12.99
C TYR A 94 1.05 16.73 11.51
N LYS A 95 1.74 15.62 11.23
CA LYS A 95 1.91 15.14 9.84
C LYS A 95 0.63 14.59 9.23
N THR A 96 -0.22 13.97 10.04
CA THR A 96 -1.54 13.51 9.62
C THR A 96 -2.44 14.69 9.25
N ARG A 97 -2.35 15.80 10.01
CA ARG A 97 -3.07 17.05 9.71
C ARG A 97 -2.55 17.74 8.45
N LEU A 98 -1.23 17.91 8.33
CA LEU A 98 -0.61 18.56 7.17
C LEU A 98 -0.90 17.85 5.83
N LYS A 99 -1.10 16.54 5.88
CA LYS A 99 -1.24 15.71 4.67
C LYS A 99 -2.69 15.34 4.36
N ASN A 100 -3.66 16.01 5.01
CA ASN A 100 -5.09 15.79 4.80
C ASN A 100 -5.51 14.31 4.85
N ILE A 101 -4.90 13.55 5.76
CA ILE A 101 -5.10 12.10 5.78
C ILE A 101 -6.55 11.74 6.09
N LYS A 102 -7.25 12.55 6.89
CA LYS A 102 -8.69 12.38 7.15
C LYS A 102 -9.51 12.36 5.85
N VAL A 103 -9.23 13.29 4.93
CA VAL A 103 -9.90 13.37 3.63
C VAL A 103 -9.59 12.13 2.78
N LEU A 104 -8.33 11.67 2.77
CA LEU A 104 -7.96 10.44 2.06
C LEU A 104 -8.65 9.20 2.64
N LEU A 105 -8.82 9.12 3.97
CA LEU A 105 -9.54 8.01 4.59
C LEU A 105 -11.00 7.99 4.15
N GLU A 106 -11.65 9.16 4.13
CA GLU A 106 -13.03 9.33 3.67
C GLU A 106 -13.18 9.01 2.17
N GLU A 107 -12.32 9.56 1.31
CA GLU A 107 -12.34 9.39 -0.15
C GLU A 107 -12.21 7.93 -0.58
N PHE A 108 -11.30 7.18 0.05
CA PHE A 108 -11.03 5.79 -0.31
C PHE A 108 -11.80 4.78 0.56
N GLY A 109 -12.62 5.26 1.50
CA GLY A 109 -13.44 4.46 2.41
C GLY A 109 -12.62 3.45 3.20
N TYR A 110 -11.55 3.92 3.84
CA TYR A 110 -10.65 3.12 4.68
C TYR A 110 -11.25 2.73 6.02
#